data_AF-A0A4R3TK22-F1
#
_entry.id   AF-A0A4R3TK22-F1
#
_cell.length_a   1.000
_cell.length_b   1.000
_cell.length_c   1.000
_cell.angle_alpha   90.00
_cell.angle_beta   90.00
_cell.angle_gamma   90.00
#
_symmetry.space_group_name_H-M   'P 1'
#
loop_
_entity.id
_entity.type
_entity.pdbx_description
1 polymer ?
#
loop_
_entity_poly.entity_id
_entity_poly.type
_entity_poly.pdbx_seq_one_letter_code
_entity_poly.pdbx_strand_id
1 'polypeptide(L)' 'MSEKDPAKARFATIQLVRLFGVACVIAGMAIGANKLAAPLWLGYLLIANGLVDVFVVPKILARKWRSPR' A
#
# COMPACT_ATOMS: atom_id res chain seq x y z
N MET A 1 -32.03 0.52 4.69
CA MET A 1 -30.68 -0.08 4.55
C MET A 1 -29.76 1.07 4.17
N SER A 2 -28.91 1.55 5.08
CA SER A 2 -28.10 2.76 4.85
C SER A 2 -27.27 2.58 3.58
N GLU A 3 -27.54 3.40 2.54
CA GLU A 3 -26.71 3.48 1.35
C GLU A 3 -25.29 3.82 1.80
N LYS A 4 -24.41 2.81 1.85
CA LYS A 4 -23.00 3.00 2.11
C LYS A 4 -22.46 3.84 0.97
N ASP A 5 -22.20 5.12 1.26
CA ASP A 5 -21.55 6.01 0.30
C ASP A 5 -20.31 5.31 -0.28
N PRO A 6 -20.32 4.96 -1.58
CA PRO A 6 -19.24 4.23 -2.19
C PRO A 6 -17.94 5.04 -2.17
N ALA A 7 -17.99 6.38 -2.04
CA ALA A 7 -16.82 7.23 -1.92
C ALA A 7 -16.06 6.98 -0.62
N LYS A 8 -16.77 6.79 0.50
CA LYS A 8 -16.14 6.52 1.81
C LYS A 8 -15.44 5.17 1.83
N ALA A 9 -16.05 4.15 1.23
CA ALA A 9 -15.45 2.82 1.10
C ALA A 9 -14.18 2.87 0.22
N ARG A 10 -14.26 3.53 -0.93
CA ARG A 10 -13.12 3.73 -1.85
C ARG A 10 -11.96 4.46 -1.18
N PHE A 11 -12.23 5.55 -0.47
CA PHE A 11 -11.21 6.27 0.27
C PHE A 11 -10.55 5.40 1.33
N ALA A 12 -11.35 4.66 2.12
CA ALA A 12 -10.82 3.74 3.12
C ALA A 12 -9.92 2.67 2.50
N THR A 13 -10.30 2.09 1.35
CA THR A 13 -9.47 1.12 0.63
C THR A 13 -8.13 1.73 0.20
N ILE A 14 -8.13 2.95 -0.35
CA ILE A 14 -6.88 3.65 -0.73
C ILE A 14 -5.97 3.86 0.48
N GLN A 15 -6.52 4.27 1.63
CA GLN A 15 -5.71 4.46 2.83
C GLN A 15 -5.15 3.14 3.38
N LEU A 16 -5.94 2.06 3.37
CA LEU A 16 -5.49 0.74 3.80
C LEU A 16 -4.33 0.23 2.92
N VAL A 17 -4.42 0.40 1.60
CA VAL A 17 -3.32 0.06 0.68
C VAL A 17 -2.05 0.84 1.00
N ARG A 18 -2.18 2.15 1.30
CA ARG A 18 -1.02 2.98 1.70
C ARG A 18 -0.42 2.52 3.03
N LEU A 19 -1.26 2.23 4.03
CA LEU A 19 -0.80 1.74 5.33
C LEU A 19 -0.09 0.39 5.18
N PHE A 20 -0.63 -0.50 4.37
CA PHE A 20 -0.01 -1.78 4.06
C PHE A 20 1.36 -1.59 3.37
N GLY A 21 1.43 -0.73 2.36
CA GLY A 21 2.70 -0.43 1.68
C GLY A 21 3.75 0.17 2.63
N VAL A 22 3.36 1.08 3.54
CA VAL A 22 4.25 1.61 4.58
C VAL A 22 4.73 0.50 5.52
N ALA A 23 3.84 -0.41 5.93
CA ALA A 23 4.21 -1.55 6.75
C ALA A 23 5.23 -2.46 6.03
N CYS A 24 5.05 -2.71 4.73
CA CYS A 24 6.02 -3.45 3.92
C CYS A 24 7.39 -2.76 3.87
N VAL A 25 7.43 -1.44 3.68
CA VAL A 25 8.69 -0.67 3.69
C VAL A 25 9.38 -0.78 5.05
N ILE A 26 8.64 -0.62 6.16
CA ILE A 26 9.18 -0.75 7.51
C ILE A 26 9.71 -2.17 7.76
N ALA A 27 8.97 -3.20 7.35
CA ALA A 27 9.42 -4.59 7.46
C ALA A 27 10.71 -4.83 6.67
N GLY A 28 10.81 -4.33 5.44
CA GLY A 28 12.01 -4.46 4.63
C GLY A 28 13.22 -3.70 5.21
N MET A 29 13.00 -2.51 5.78
CA MET A 29 14.04 -1.79 6.53
C MET A 29 14.48 -2.55 7.78
N ALA A 30 13.55 -3.19 8.50
CA ALA A 30 13.87 -4.01 9.67
C ALA A 30 14.71 -5.24 9.31
N ILE A 31 14.50 -5.84 8.13
CA ILE A 31 15.36 -6.90 7.59
C ILE A 31 16.76 -6.35 7.32
N GLY A 32 16.88 -5.20 6.64
CA GLY A 32 18.18 -4.55 6.40
C GLY A 32 18.93 -4.16 7.68
N ALA A 33 18.20 -3.84 8.75
CA ALA A 33 18.75 -3.54 10.07
C ALA A 33 19.07 -4.79 10.92
N ASN A 34 18.98 -6.00 10.35
CA ASN A 34 19.13 -7.29 11.05
C ASN A 34 18.20 -7.45 12.27
N LYS A 35 17.06 -6.75 12.29
CA LYS A 35 16.02 -6.92 13.33
C LYS A 35 15.11 -8.11 13.03
N LEU A 36 14.99 -8.47 11.75
CA LEU A 36 14.27 -9.65 11.28
C LEU A 36 15.27 -10.57 10.59
N ALA A 37 15.30 -11.84 11.02
CA ALA A 37 16.13 -12.88 10.42
C ALA A 37 15.51 -13.31 9.08
N ALA A 38 15.77 -12.54 8.03
CA ALA A 38 15.36 -12.84 6.67
C ALA A 38 16.45 -12.45 5.67
N PRO A 39 16.44 -13.00 4.45
CA PRO A 39 17.42 -12.63 3.44
C PRO A 39 17.31 -11.15 3.03
N LEU A 40 18.45 -10.49 2.84
CA LEU A 40 18.51 -9.08 2.41
C LEU A 40 17.73 -8.81 1.11
N TRP A 41 17.77 -9.74 0.15
CA TRP A 41 17.02 -9.62 -1.10
C TRP A 41 15.50 -9.52 -0.86
N LEU A 42 14.98 -10.20 0.17
CA LEU A 42 13.57 -10.14 0.54
C LEU A 42 13.23 -8.77 1.13
N GLY A 43 14.15 -8.18 1.91
CA GLY A 43 14.03 -6.80 2.41
C GLY A 43 13.93 -5.78 1.29
N TYR A 44 14.79 -5.87 0.27
CA TYR A 44 14.72 -5.01 -0.91
C TYR A 44 13.40 -5.18 -1.68
N LEU A 45 12.93 -6.42 -1.84
CA LEU A 45 11.67 -6.72 -2.52
C LEU A 45 10.47 -6.14 -1.75
N LEU A 46 10.46 -6.23 -0.42
CA LEU A 46 9.45 -5.63 0.45
C LEU A 46 9.43 -4.10 0.35
N ILE A 47 10.59 -3.46 0.33
CA ILE A 47 10.68 -2.00 0.18
C ILE A 47 10.17 -1.59 -1.20
N ALA A 48 10.64 -2.25 -2.26
CA ALA A 48 10.22 -1.93 -3.63
C ALA A 48 8.70 -2.11 -3.80
N ASN A 49 8.16 -3.23 -3.32
CA ASN A 49 6.71 -3.49 -3.36
C ASN A 49 5.94 -2.46 -2.53
N GLY A 50 6.40 -2.17 -1.31
CA GLY A 50 5.74 -1.19 -0.44
C GLY A 50 5.72 0.22 -1.03
N LEU A 51 6.78 0.65 -1.73
CA LEU A 51 6.80 1.92 -2.46
C LEU A 51 5.77 1.93 -3.61
N VAL A 52 5.65 0.83 -4.35
CA VAL A 52 4.64 0.68 -5.41
C VAL A 52 3.23 0.76 -4.82
N ASP A 53 2.98 0.09 -3.70
CA ASP A 53 1.68 0.13 -3.00
C ASP A 53 1.38 1.50 -2.38
N VAL A 54 2.37 2.28 -1.95
CA VAL A 54 2.15 3.62 -1.40
C VAL A 54 1.88 4.66 -2.50
N PHE A 55 2.58 4.57 -3.62
CA PHE A 55 2.61 5.66 -4.63
C PHE A 55 1.88 5.32 -5.93
N VAL A 56 1.93 4.07 -6.39
CA VAL A 56 1.45 3.67 -7.71
C VAL A 56 0.03 3.12 -7.62
N VAL A 57 -0.20 2.14 -6.74
CA VAL A 57 -1.52 1.47 -6.61
C VAL A 57 -2.64 2.47 -6.27
N PRO A 58 -2.48 3.42 -5.33
CA PRO A 58 -3.50 4.42 -5.00
C PRO A 58 -3.83 5.32 -6.19
N LYS A 59 -2.83 5.70 -7.00
CA LYS A 59 -3.03 6.51 -8.20
C LYS A 59 -3.79 5.73 -9.28
N ILE A 60 -3.57 4.43 -9.40
CA ILE A 60 -4.31 3.57 -10.33
C ILE A 60 -5.75 3.41 -9.84
N LEU A 61 -5.95 3.11 -8.55
CA LEU A 61 -7.29 2.97 -7.95
C LEU A 61 -8.11 4.26 -8.07
N ALA A 62 -7.50 5.41 -7.74
CA ALA A 62 -8.14 6.71 -7.87
C ALA A 62 -8.51 7.04 -9.32
N ARG A 63 -7.65 6.69 -10.29
CA ARG A 63 -7.97 6.85 -11.73
C ARG A 63 -9.10 5.92 -12.17
N LYS A 64 -9.10 4.67 -11.71
CA LYS A 64 -10.12 3.67 -12.05
C LYS A 64 -11.50 4.03 -11.50
N TRP A 65 -11.55 4.69 -10.34
CA TRP A 65 -12.81 5.09 -9.69
C TRP A 65 -13.24 6.52 -9.99
N ARG A 66 -12.46 7.25 -10.79
CA ARG A 66 -12.88 8.53 -11.32
C ARG A 66 -13.97 8.26 -12.35
N SER A 67 -15.21 8.62 -12.04
CA SER A 67 -16.31 8.53 -13.00
C SER A 67 -15.91 9.24 -14.30
N PRO A 68 -16.15 8.63 -15.47
CA PRO A 68 -16.00 9.35 -16.73
C PRO A 68 -16.93 10.57 -16.70
N ARG A 69 -16.41 11.73 -17.07
CA ARG A 69 -17.25 12.88 -17.43
C ARG A 69 -17.76 12.68 -18.84
#